data_AF-A0A7W8G848-F1
#
_entry.id   AF-A0A7W8G848-F1
#
_cell.length_a   1.000
_cell.length_b   1.000
_cell.length_c   1.000
_cell.angle_alpha   90.00
_cell.angle_beta   90.00
_cell.angle_gamma   90.00
#
_symmetry.space_group_name_H-M   'P 1'
#
loop_
_entity.id
_entity.type
_entity.pdbx_description
1 polymer ?
#
loop_
_entity_poly.entity_id
_entity_poly.type
_entity_poly.pdbx_seq_one_letter_code
_entity_poly.pdbx_strand_id
1 'polypeptide(L)'
;MKKRYKSFLAVAFTVFTLCGCTKSNKAIIRMQKMEEGVSSPTTEAELKEAIAKYQQRVADNQLADSQVGIWYKMLAVRYLDAKQYGQALQNFQKAIQIYPTNQNLFYYVGLCAGYMAKASLDYGATGASSTTEKYNYLKLSESAYLRAVELEPKYGRALYGLGILYVFELDQSEKAIPYLERLLSFDTRNFDAMFVLARAYYMQGQYDKSASLYDKIASQTKSEQKKQEALSNKKIVLDASYSK
;
A
#
# COMPACT_ATOMS: atom_id res chain seq x y z
N MET A 1 -59.32 -7.97 -41.98
CA MET A 1 -58.84 -8.37 -43.32
C MET A 1 -58.09 -7.20 -43.95
N LYS A 2 -56.89 -7.46 -44.50
CA LYS A 2 -56.20 -6.86 -45.69
C LYS A 2 -56.51 -5.37 -46.03
N LYS A 3 -55.59 -4.49 -46.44
CA LYS A 3 -54.17 -4.53 -46.85
C LYS A 3 -53.74 -3.06 -47.07
N ARG A 4 -52.46 -2.77 -46.76
CA ARG A 4 -51.48 -1.82 -47.34
C ARG A 4 -51.88 -0.99 -48.60
N TYR A 5 -51.40 0.27 -48.68
CA TYR A 5 -50.23 0.72 -49.51
C TYR A 5 -49.97 2.25 -49.36
N LYS A 6 -48.80 2.64 -48.81
CA LYS A 6 -47.66 3.42 -49.40
C LYS A 6 -47.87 4.94 -49.56
N SER A 7 -47.30 5.79 -48.69
CA SER A 7 -45.92 6.31 -48.63
C SER A 7 -45.69 7.54 -49.51
N PHE A 8 -45.55 8.73 -48.90
CA PHE A 8 -44.57 9.76 -49.26
C PHE A 8 -44.57 10.85 -48.16
N LEU A 9 -43.59 10.79 -47.25
CA LEU A 9 -43.18 11.95 -46.48
C LEU A 9 -41.66 11.90 -46.36
N ALA A 10 -41.00 12.83 -47.04
CA ALA A 10 -39.56 12.97 -47.04
C ALA A 10 -39.10 13.41 -45.64
N VAL A 11 -38.38 12.54 -44.94
CA VAL A 11 -37.63 12.92 -43.73
C VAL A 11 -36.33 13.54 -44.19
N ALA A 12 -36.20 14.85 -44.04
CA ALA A 12 -34.94 15.55 -44.19
C ALA A 12 -33.98 15.05 -43.10
N PHE A 13 -33.00 14.24 -43.49
CA PHE A 13 -31.87 13.88 -42.64
C PHE A 13 -30.96 15.11 -42.58
N THR A 14 -31.10 15.92 -41.54
CA THR A 14 -30.13 16.95 -41.20
C THR A 14 -28.84 16.25 -40.78
N VAL A 15 -27.91 16.16 -41.73
CA VAL A 15 -26.52 15.79 -41.48
C VAL A 15 -25.96 16.82 -40.51
N PHE A 16 -25.83 16.46 -39.23
CA PHE A 16 -24.99 17.18 -38.29
C PHE A 16 -23.54 17.03 -38.77
N THR A 17 -23.09 17.97 -39.58
CA THR A 17 -21.67 18.19 -39.85
C THR A 17 -21.05 18.73 -38.56
N LEU A 18 -20.68 17.83 -37.64
CA LEU A 18 -19.69 18.15 -36.62
C LEU A 18 -18.39 18.45 -37.37
N CYS A 19 -18.08 19.75 -37.46
CA CYS A 19 -16.79 20.26 -37.91
C CYS A 19 -15.67 19.43 -37.31
N GLY A 20 -15.07 18.58 -38.14
CA GLY A 20 -13.80 17.97 -37.87
C GLY A 20 -12.73 19.06 -37.85
N CYS A 21 -12.49 19.65 -36.68
CA CYS A 21 -11.20 20.25 -36.37
C CYS A 21 -10.17 19.12 -36.31
N THR A 22 -9.79 18.60 -37.48
CA THR A 22 -8.52 17.92 -37.64
C THR A 22 -7.46 18.98 -37.38
N LYS A 23 -6.92 19.06 -36.16
CA LYS A 23 -5.57 19.62 -36.01
C LYS A 23 -4.72 18.81 -36.97
N SER A 24 -4.37 19.43 -38.10
CA SER A 24 -3.62 18.78 -39.17
C SER A 24 -2.46 18.02 -38.55
N ASN A 25 -2.38 16.72 -38.83
CA ASN A 25 -1.27 15.88 -38.37
C ASN A 25 0.07 16.57 -38.72
N LYS A 26 0.11 17.33 -39.82
CA LYS A 26 1.25 18.13 -40.24
C LYS A 26 1.59 19.27 -39.28
N ALA A 27 0.63 19.92 -38.64
CA ALA A 27 0.89 21.01 -37.68
C ALA A 27 1.50 20.48 -36.38
N ILE A 28 1.01 19.35 -35.88
CA ILE A 28 1.60 18.66 -34.70
C ILE A 28 3.00 18.15 -35.05
N ILE A 29 3.19 17.53 -36.22
CA ILE A 29 4.49 17.07 -36.72
C ILE A 29 5.48 18.24 -36.92
N ARG A 30 5.02 19.40 -37.37
CA ARG A 30 5.86 20.60 -37.57
C ARG A 30 6.21 21.25 -36.23
N MET A 31 5.29 21.23 -35.28
CA MET A 31 5.51 21.70 -33.91
C MET A 31 6.53 20.81 -33.19
N GLN A 32 6.42 19.49 -33.30
CA GLN A 32 7.44 18.53 -32.82
C GLN A 32 8.80 18.73 -33.49
N LYS A 33 8.86 18.89 -34.82
CA LYS A 33 10.12 19.21 -35.54
C LYS A 33 10.77 20.51 -35.05
N MET A 34 9.98 21.51 -34.63
CA MET A 34 10.49 22.77 -34.09
C MET A 34 10.90 22.67 -32.62
N GLU A 35 10.16 21.91 -31.80
CA GLU A 35 10.44 21.73 -30.38
C GLU A 35 11.67 20.84 -30.12
N GLU A 36 12.00 19.96 -31.06
CA GLU A 36 12.97 18.89 -30.82
C GLU A 36 14.32 19.10 -31.55
N GLY A 37 14.43 20.12 -32.42
CA GLY A 37 15.68 20.47 -33.10
C GLY A 37 16.31 19.32 -33.90
N VAL A 38 15.52 18.32 -34.30
CA VAL A 38 15.93 17.25 -35.20
C VAL A 38 15.47 17.64 -36.59
N SER A 39 16.36 17.54 -37.58
CA SER A 39 16.06 17.78 -39.00
C SER A 39 14.99 16.79 -39.50
N SER A 40 14.63 16.83 -40.79
CA SER A 40 13.86 15.72 -41.38
C SER A 40 14.87 14.66 -41.82
N PRO A 41 15.24 13.67 -40.97
CA PRO A 41 16.32 12.75 -41.31
C PRO A 41 15.93 11.92 -42.53
N THR A 42 16.85 11.81 -43.49
CA THR A 42 16.65 11.06 -44.74
C THR A 42 17.71 10.00 -44.95
N THR A 43 18.88 10.15 -44.31
CA THR A 43 19.97 9.17 -44.35
C THR A 43 19.95 8.27 -43.12
N GLU A 44 20.57 7.09 -43.23
CA GLU A 44 20.71 6.16 -42.10
C GLU A 44 21.42 6.81 -40.90
N ALA A 45 22.46 7.63 -41.13
CA ALA A 45 23.19 8.32 -40.08
C ALA A 45 22.31 9.34 -39.33
N GLU A 46 21.57 10.17 -40.07
CA GLU A 46 20.64 11.15 -39.50
C GLU A 46 19.50 10.46 -38.73
N LEU A 47 19.01 9.32 -39.22
CA LEU A 47 17.99 8.53 -38.53
C LEU A 47 18.52 7.95 -37.21
N LYS A 48 19.75 7.43 -37.19
CA LYS A 48 20.39 6.93 -35.96
C LYS A 48 20.59 8.04 -34.93
N GLU A 49 21.05 9.22 -35.36
CA GLU A 49 21.21 10.38 -34.48
C GLU A 49 19.88 10.84 -33.88
N ALA A 50 18.83 10.92 -34.70
CA ALA A 50 17.48 11.26 -34.25
C ALA A 50 16.94 10.28 -33.19
N ILE A 51 17.12 8.97 -33.42
CA ILE A 51 16.73 7.92 -32.45
C ILE A 51 17.49 8.10 -31.13
N ALA A 52 18.81 8.28 -31.20
CA ALA A 52 19.65 8.43 -30.01
C ALA A 52 19.22 9.64 -29.16
N LYS A 53 18.91 10.77 -29.80
CA LYS A 53 18.44 11.97 -29.12
C LYS A 53 17.13 11.75 -28.36
N TYR A 54 16.16 11.06 -28.97
CA TYR A 54 14.90 10.77 -28.30
C TYR A 54 15.02 9.71 -27.22
N GLN A 55 15.88 8.71 -27.40
CA GLN A 55 16.20 7.76 -26.35
C GLN A 55 16.80 8.46 -25.13
N GLN A 56 17.71 9.42 -25.33
CA GLN A 56 18.25 10.24 -24.25
C GLN A 56 17.14 11.06 -23.57
N ARG A 57 16.27 11.73 -24.32
CA ARG A 57 15.15 12.50 -23.73
C ARG A 57 14.19 11.61 -22.92
N VAL A 58 13.90 10.41 -23.41
CA VAL A 58 13.09 9.43 -22.67
C VAL A 58 13.80 9.03 -21.38
N ALA A 59 15.11 8.78 -21.42
CA ALA A 59 15.91 8.46 -20.23
C ALA A 59 15.92 9.62 -19.22
N ASP A 60 16.09 10.86 -19.66
CA ASP A 60 16.06 12.06 -18.81
C ASP A 60 14.69 12.24 -18.16
N ASN A 61 13.60 12.04 -18.91
CA ASN A 61 12.24 12.10 -18.38
C ASN A 61 11.98 10.97 -17.37
N GLN A 62 12.43 9.74 -17.64
CA GLN A 62 12.32 8.62 -16.69
C GLN A 62 13.10 8.89 -15.40
N LEU A 63 14.27 9.53 -15.49
CA LEU A 63 15.06 9.95 -14.33
C LEU A 63 14.31 11.02 -13.52
N ALA A 64 13.72 12.01 -14.19
CA ALA A 64 12.91 13.04 -13.55
C ALA A 64 11.68 12.45 -12.84
N ASP A 65 10.94 11.55 -13.49
CA ASP A 65 9.79 10.85 -12.91
C ASP A 65 10.20 10.05 -11.67
N SER A 66 11.33 9.33 -11.76
CA SER A 66 11.91 8.62 -10.62
C SER A 66 12.19 9.58 -9.45
N GLN A 67 12.79 10.73 -9.72
CA GLN A 67 13.09 11.74 -8.71
C GLN A 67 11.82 12.31 -8.05
N VAL A 68 10.75 12.55 -8.83
CA VAL A 68 9.44 12.97 -8.33
C VAL A 68 8.85 11.93 -7.37
N GLY A 69 8.98 10.63 -7.69
CA GLY A 69 8.54 9.56 -6.80
C GLY A 69 9.26 9.55 -5.45
N ILE A 70 10.56 9.89 -5.43
CA ILE A 70 11.33 10.03 -4.19
C ILE A 70 10.78 11.19 -3.35
N TRP A 71 10.46 12.31 -3.99
CA TRP A 71 9.88 13.46 -3.28
C TRP A 71 8.49 13.19 -2.74
N TYR A 72 7.64 12.46 -3.46
CA TYR A 72 6.35 12.00 -2.92
C TYR A 72 6.54 11.15 -1.68
N LYS A 73 7.49 10.21 -1.69
CA LYS A 73 7.83 9.41 -0.50
C LYS A 73 8.31 10.30 0.65
N MET A 74 9.23 11.24 0.41
CA MET A 74 9.75 12.12 1.47
C MET A 74 8.65 13.01 2.07
N LEU A 75 7.80 13.58 1.21
CA LEU A 75 6.66 14.39 1.63
C LEU A 75 5.65 13.55 2.43
N ALA A 76 5.37 12.32 1.99
CA ALA A 76 4.50 11.41 2.71
C ALA A 76 5.03 11.08 4.12
N VAL A 77 6.35 10.89 4.27
CA VAL A 77 6.99 10.69 5.58
C VAL A 77 6.85 11.95 6.44
N ARG A 78 6.98 13.16 5.89
CA ARG A 78 6.73 14.40 6.65
C ARG A 78 5.29 14.52 7.13
N TYR A 79 4.33 14.15 6.29
CA TYR A 79 2.93 14.08 6.69
C TYR A 79 2.69 13.02 7.77
N LEU A 80 3.36 11.87 7.68
CA LEU A 80 3.29 10.82 8.70
C LEU A 80 3.84 11.30 10.06
N ASP A 81 5.00 11.98 10.06
CA ASP A 81 5.60 12.58 11.28
C ASP A 81 4.64 13.61 11.90
N ALA A 82 3.94 14.37 11.06
CA ALA A 82 2.90 15.32 11.47
C ALA A 82 1.54 14.66 11.83
N LYS A 83 1.44 13.33 11.82
CA LYS A 83 0.21 12.55 12.04
C LYS A 83 -0.93 12.84 11.06
N GLN A 84 -0.61 13.44 9.90
CA GLN A 84 -1.53 13.71 8.81
C GLN A 84 -1.67 12.49 7.90
N TYR A 85 -2.24 11.40 8.44
CA TYR A 85 -2.24 10.07 7.81
C TYR A 85 -2.94 10.04 6.43
N GLY A 86 -3.99 10.84 6.23
CA GLY A 86 -4.67 10.94 4.92
C GLY A 86 -3.78 11.52 3.83
N GLN A 87 -3.06 12.61 4.13
CA GLN A 87 -2.13 13.24 3.18
C GLN A 87 -0.90 12.35 2.95
N ALA A 88 -0.40 11.68 4.00
CA ALA A 88 0.66 10.70 3.89
C ALA A 88 0.26 9.56 2.93
N LEU A 89 -0.92 8.98 3.14
CA LEU A 89 -1.46 7.89 2.31
C LEU A 89 -1.53 8.27 0.82
N GLN A 90 -2.08 9.44 0.50
CA GLN A 90 -2.17 9.92 -0.88
C GLN A 90 -0.79 10.05 -1.55
N ASN A 91 0.21 10.56 -0.83
CA ASN A 91 1.55 10.74 -1.38
C ASN A 91 2.30 9.41 -1.51
N PHE A 92 2.10 8.46 -0.57
CA PHE A 92 2.62 7.10 -0.75
C PHE A 92 2.00 6.40 -1.96
N GLN A 93 0.71 6.58 -2.23
CA GLN A 93 0.05 6.03 -3.43
C GLN A 93 0.63 6.62 -4.72
N LYS A 94 0.93 7.92 -4.77
CA LYS A 94 1.63 8.53 -5.90
C LYS A 94 3.04 7.96 -6.08
N ALA A 95 3.78 7.79 -4.98
CA ALA A 95 5.10 7.16 -5.02
C ALA A 95 5.04 5.71 -5.53
N ILE A 96 3.98 4.95 -5.22
CA ILE A 96 3.77 3.57 -5.70
C ILE A 96 3.56 3.51 -7.21
N GLN A 97 2.91 4.50 -7.82
CA GLN A 97 2.75 4.54 -9.28
C GLN A 97 4.10 4.59 -10.01
N ILE A 98 5.13 5.14 -9.36
CA ILE A 98 6.49 5.25 -9.91
C ILE A 98 7.37 4.08 -9.45
N TYR A 99 7.18 3.60 -8.20
CA TYR A 99 7.95 2.52 -7.60
C TYR A 99 7.05 1.35 -7.12
N PRO A 100 6.42 0.60 -8.05
CA PRO A 100 5.40 -0.40 -7.73
C PRO A 100 5.95 -1.67 -7.04
N THR A 101 7.27 -1.83 -6.99
CA THR A 101 7.96 -2.96 -6.35
C THR A 101 8.67 -2.58 -5.05
N ASN A 102 8.50 -1.35 -4.56
CA ASN A 102 9.12 -0.90 -3.31
C ASN A 102 8.25 -1.28 -2.09
N GLN A 103 8.63 -2.36 -1.40
CA GLN A 103 7.98 -2.87 -0.19
C GLN A 103 7.79 -1.82 0.91
N ASN A 104 8.70 -0.84 1.02
CA ASN A 104 8.60 0.19 2.07
C ASN A 104 7.35 1.06 1.87
N LEU A 105 7.01 1.38 0.61
CA LEU A 105 5.84 2.21 0.30
C LEU A 105 4.55 1.51 0.72
N PHE A 106 4.43 0.21 0.42
CA PHE A 106 3.29 -0.59 0.85
C PHE A 106 3.21 -0.72 2.37
N TYR A 107 4.33 -0.88 3.07
CA TYR A 107 4.32 -0.83 4.54
C TYR A 107 3.80 0.49 5.09
N TYR A 108 4.23 1.62 4.53
CA TYR A 108 3.74 2.92 5.00
C TYR A 108 2.27 3.16 4.66
N VAL A 109 1.78 2.66 3.52
CA VAL A 109 0.34 2.62 3.22
C VAL A 109 -0.39 1.82 4.29
N GLY A 110 0.12 0.64 4.63
CA GLY A 110 -0.48 -0.22 5.65
C GLY A 110 -0.55 0.45 7.03
N LEU A 111 0.52 1.14 7.41
CA LEU A 111 0.63 1.91 8.65
C LEU A 111 -0.37 3.09 8.67
N CYS A 112 -0.40 3.90 7.62
CA CYS A 112 -1.32 5.03 7.52
C CYS A 112 -2.79 4.56 7.55
N ALA A 113 -3.11 3.50 6.80
CA ALA A 113 -4.45 2.93 6.78
C ALA A 113 -4.86 2.40 8.17
N GLY A 114 -3.95 1.73 8.90
CA GLY A 114 -4.21 1.29 10.28
C GLY A 114 -4.53 2.46 11.22
N TYR A 115 -3.77 3.55 11.15
CA TYR A 115 -4.07 4.76 11.93
C TYR A 115 -5.40 5.42 11.53
N MET A 116 -5.72 5.46 10.23
CA MET A 116 -6.99 5.99 9.73
C MET A 116 -8.17 5.13 10.20
N ALA A 117 -8.03 3.81 10.23
CA ALA A 117 -9.04 2.89 10.78
C ALA A 117 -9.30 3.20 12.26
N LYS A 118 -8.25 3.41 13.05
CA LYS A 118 -8.39 3.78 14.47
C LYS A 118 -9.06 5.14 14.65
N ALA A 119 -8.63 6.15 13.89
CA ALA A 119 -9.20 7.50 13.97
C ALA A 119 -10.68 7.55 13.54
N SER A 120 -11.11 6.67 12.63
CA SER A 120 -12.51 6.59 12.19
C SER A 120 -13.50 6.15 13.30
N LEU A 121 -13.00 5.64 14.43
CA LEU A 121 -13.79 5.34 15.63
C LEU A 121 -14.01 6.56 16.54
N ASP A 122 -13.07 7.51 16.53
CA ASP A 122 -13.05 8.63 17.49
C ASP A 122 -13.96 9.79 17.05
N TYR A 123 -14.37 9.84 15.78
CA TYR A 123 -15.36 10.80 15.28
C TYR A 123 -16.77 10.27 15.56
N GLY A 124 -17.28 10.63 16.74
CA GLY A 124 -18.49 10.08 17.34
C GLY A 124 -19.74 10.03 16.44
N ALA A 125 -20.51 8.96 16.62
CA ALA A 125 -21.97 8.95 16.50
C ALA A 125 -22.61 9.38 15.15
N THR A 126 -22.07 8.96 14.00
CA THR A 126 -22.78 9.09 12.71
C THR A 126 -22.87 7.78 11.92
N GLY A 127 -23.57 6.78 12.47
CA GLY A 127 -24.16 5.67 11.70
C GLY A 127 -23.20 4.72 10.97
N ALA A 128 -23.78 3.86 10.13
CA ALA A 128 -23.11 2.74 9.44
C ALA A 128 -21.91 3.14 8.54
N SER A 129 -21.76 4.42 8.21
CA SER A 129 -20.66 4.94 7.40
C SER A 129 -19.31 4.85 8.11
N SER A 130 -19.21 5.18 9.40
CA SER A 130 -17.95 5.13 10.16
C SER A 130 -17.41 3.69 10.30
N THR A 131 -18.29 2.71 10.55
CA THR A 131 -17.90 1.29 10.61
C THR A 131 -17.42 0.76 9.25
N THR A 132 -18.08 1.18 8.16
CA THR A 132 -17.70 0.80 6.80
C THR A 132 -16.33 1.38 6.43
N GLU A 133 -16.10 2.65 6.74
CA GLU A 133 -14.80 3.32 6.52
C GLU A 133 -13.68 2.65 7.31
N LYS A 134 -13.90 2.36 8.61
CA LYS A 134 -12.95 1.59 9.42
C LYS A 134 -12.57 0.29 8.73
N TYR A 135 -13.56 -0.48 8.32
CA TYR A 135 -13.32 -1.79 7.71
C TYR A 135 -12.58 -1.68 6.37
N ASN A 136 -12.87 -0.65 5.57
CA ASN A 136 -12.14 -0.37 4.34
C ASN A 136 -10.67 -0.04 4.61
N TYR A 137 -10.39 0.76 5.64
CA TYR A 137 -9.01 1.06 6.04
C TYR A 137 -8.29 -0.16 6.61
N LEU A 138 -8.96 -1.02 7.39
CA LEU A 138 -8.36 -2.28 7.86
C LEU A 138 -8.03 -3.22 6.70
N LYS A 139 -8.92 -3.35 5.70
CA LYS A 139 -8.64 -4.11 4.47
C LYS A 139 -7.48 -3.54 3.67
N LEU A 140 -7.41 -2.21 3.55
CA LEU A 140 -6.29 -1.54 2.91
C LEU A 140 -4.99 -1.79 3.69
N SER A 141 -5.05 -1.75 5.01
CA SER A 141 -3.91 -2.03 5.89
C SER A 141 -3.37 -3.45 5.68
N GLU A 142 -4.27 -4.44 5.72
CA GLU A 142 -3.96 -5.84 5.48
C GLU A 142 -3.35 -6.06 4.10
N SER A 143 -4.04 -5.63 3.03
CA SER A 143 -3.57 -5.83 1.65
C SER A 143 -2.23 -5.16 1.38
N ALA A 144 -1.98 -3.97 1.94
CA ALA A 144 -0.73 -3.27 1.78
C ALA A 144 0.42 -3.97 2.51
N TYR A 145 0.21 -4.45 3.75
CA TYR A 145 1.24 -5.24 4.41
C TYR A 145 1.49 -6.58 3.71
N LEU A 146 0.44 -7.26 3.24
CA LEU A 146 0.57 -8.48 2.44
C LEU A 146 1.40 -8.24 1.18
N ARG A 147 1.15 -7.14 0.47
CA ARG A 147 1.96 -6.77 -0.70
C ARG A 147 3.41 -6.46 -0.35
N ALA A 148 3.65 -5.80 0.79
CA ALA A 148 5.01 -5.53 1.26
C ALA A 148 5.79 -6.83 1.55
N VAL A 149 5.14 -7.84 2.13
CA VAL A 149 5.77 -9.13 2.42
C VAL A 149 5.85 -10.07 1.20
N GLU A 150 5.01 -9.88 0.19
CA GLU A 150 5.14 -10.55 -1.10
C GLU A 150 6.38 -10.05 -1.86
N LEU A 151 6.60 -8.73 -1.85
CA LEU A 151 7.77 -8.10 -2.48
C LEU A 151 9.08 -8.41 -1.75
N GLU A 152 9.04 -8.50 -0.41
CA GLU A 152 10.19 -8.84 0.42
C GLU A 152 9.78 -9.79 1.56
N PRO A 153 9.99 -11.11 1.40
CA PRO A 153 9.56 -12.11 2.37
C PRO A 153 10.14 -11.92 3.78
N LYS A 154 11.35 -11.35 3.91
CA LYS A 154 11.98 -11.07 5.21
C LYS A 154 11.74 -9.63 5.69
N TYR A 155 10.68 -8.98 5.21
CA TYR A 155 10.39 -7.60 5.62
C TYR A 155 9.76 -7.51 7.01
N GLY A 156 10.61 -7.47 8.03
CA GLY A 156 10.19 -7.61 9.42
C GLY A 156 9.18 -6.58 9.92
N ARG A 157 9.25 -5.33 9.42
CA ARG A 157 8.28 -4.29 9.79
C ARG A 157 6.86 -4.61 9.33
N ALA A 158 6.70 -5.15 8.13
CA ALA A 158 5.39 -5.55 7.60
C ALA A 158 4.89 -6.85 8.24
N LEU A 159 5.78 -7.81 8.52
CA LEU A 159 5.44 -9.01 9.29
C LEU A 159 4.93 -8.68 10.69
N TYR A 160 5.61 -7.78 11.39
CA TYR A 160 5.15 -7.25 12.68
C TYR A 160 3.83 -6.49 12.54
N GLY A 161 3.69 -5.65 11.51
CA GLY A 161 2.46 -4.92 11.19
C GLY A 161 1.25 -5.84 10.99
N LEU A 162 1.40 -6.95 10.25
CA LEU A 162 0.36 -7.98 10.11
C LEU A 162 0.03 -8.64 11.45
N GLY A 163 1.06 -8.98 12.25
CA GLY A 163 0.86 -9.54 13.58
C GLY A 163 0.01 -8.62 14.47
N ILE A 164 0.32 -7.33 14.51
CA ILE A 164 -0.45 -6.33 15.26
C ILE A 164 -1.88 -6.23 14.71
N LEU A 165 -2.03 -6.08 13.40
CA LEU A 165 -3.34 -5.92 12.75
C LEU A 165 -4.26 -7.10 13.07
N TYR A 166 -3.77 -8.32 12.90
CA TYR A 166 -4.55 -9.53 13.16
C TYR A 166 -4.88 -9.73 14.63
N VAL A 167 -3.94 -9.46 15.55
CA VAL A 167 -4.13 -9.70 16.99
C VAL A 167 -4.97 -8.62 17.68
N PHE A 168 -4.85 -7.36 17.26
CA PHE A 168 -5.44 -6.23 18.00
C PHE A 168 -6.61 -5.56 17.27
N GLU A 169 -6.65 -5.58 15.94
CA GLU A 169 -7.65 -4.83 15.18
C GLU A 169 -8.71 -5.72 14.52
N LEU A 170 -8.34 -6.96 14.15
CA LEU A 170 -9.21 -7.91 13.44
C LEU A 170 -9.69 -9.09 14.27
N ASP A 171 -9.13 -9.27 15.49
CA ASP A 171 -9.41 -10.42 16.36
C ASP A 171 -9.20 -11.80 15.67
N GLN A 172 -8.23 -11.86 14.76
CA GLN A 172 -7.86 -13.04 13.96
C GLN A 172 -6.45 -13.52 14.36
N SER A 173 -6.29 -13.80 15.65
CA SER A 173 -4.97 -14.13 16.22
C SER A 173 -4.34 -15.39 15.62
N GLU A 174 -5.11 -16.30 15.02
CA GLU A 174 -4.57 -17.48 14.33
C GLU A 174 -3.77 -17.10 13.09
N LYS A 175 -4.23 -16.09 12.34
CA LYS A 175 -3.52 -15.60 11.13
C LYS A 175 -2.22 -14.90 11.46
N ALA A 176 -2.09 -14.32 12.65
CA ALA A 176 -0.90 -13.59 13.07
C ALA A 176 0.32 -14.50 13.28
N ILE A 177 0.09 -15.71 13.79
CA ILE A 177 1.12 -16.66 14.21
C ILE A 177 2.18 -16.91 13.11
N PRO A 178 1.82 -17.33 11.87
CA PRO A 178 2.83 -17.63 10.85
C PRO A 178 3.68 -16.41 10.46
N TYR A 179 3.13 -15.19 10.48
CA TYR A 179 3.89 -13.99 10.17
C TYR A 179 4.88 -13.63 11.28
N LEU A 180 4.47 -13.76 12.53
CA LEU A 180 5.32 -13.48 13.70
C LEU A 180 6.39 -14.55 13.89
N GLU A 181 6.06 -15.84 13.70
CA GLU A 181 7.05 -16.93 13.68
C GLU A 181 8.07 -16.71 12.57
N ARG A 182 7.63 -16.29 11.36
CA ARG A 182 8.54 -15.96 10.27
C ARG A 182 9.47 -14.80 10.63
N LEU A 183 8.96 -13.74 11.26
CA LEU A 183 9.80 -12.63 11.74
C LEU A 183 10.86 -13.13 12.73
N LEU A 184 10.45 -13.93 13.73
CA LEU A 184 11.34 -14.43 14.76
C LEU A 184 12.34 -15.50 14.27
N SER A 185 12.14 -16.05 13.06
CA SER A 185 13.10 -16.96 12.42
C SER A 185 14.40 -16.27 11.98
N PHE A 186 14.36 -14.95 11.73
CA PHE A 186 15.54 -14.17 11.31
C PHE A 186 15.86 -12.99 12.24
N ASP A 187 14.91 -12.54 13.07
CA ASP A 187 15.13 -11.56 14.13
C ASP A 187 14.76 -12.18 15.49
N THR A 188 15.64 -13.05 15.98
CA THR A 188 15.36 -13.93 17.12
C THR A 188 15.25 -13.21 18.47
N ARG A 189 15.60 -11.91 18.52
CA ARG A 189 15.56 -11.05 19.72
C ARG A 189 14.57 -9.90 19.59
N ASN A 190 13.65 -9.98 18.63
CA ASN A 190 12.56 -9.03 18.51
C ASN A 190 11.53 -9.24 19.64
N PHE A 191 11.80 -8.68 20.81
CA PHE A 191 10.93 -8.87 21.97
C PHE A 191 9.51 -8.36 21.74
N ASP A 192 9.33 -7.30 20.96
CA ASP A 192 8.00 -6.76 20.65
C ASP A 192 7.19 -7.77 19.83
N ALA A 193 7.78 -8.38 18.80
CA ALA A 193 7.15 -9.47 18.07
C ALA A 193 6.89 -10.71 18.95
N MET A 194 7.78 -11.02 19.90
CA MET A 194 7.56 -12.11 20.85
C MET A 194 6.37 -11.86 21.77
N PHE A 195 6.18 -10.62 22.26
CA PHE A 195 5.00 -10.25 23.04
C PHE A 195 3.72 -10.45 22.24
N VAL A 196 3.70 -10.00 20.98
CA VAL A 196 2.53 -10.16 20.11
C VAL A 196 2.25 -11.64 19.82
N LEU A 197 3.29 -12.45 19.56
CA LEU A 197 3.13 -13.89 19.31
C LEU A 197 2.66 -14.62 20.57
N ALA A 198 3.18 -14.27 21.74
CA ALA A 198 2.73 -14.82 23.00
C ALA A 198 1.24 -14.51 23.25
N ARG A 199 0.79 -13.28 22.94
CA ARG A 199 -0.63 -12.91 23.00
C ARG A 199 -1.46 -13.71 21.99
N ALA A 200 -0.98 -13.88 20.76
CA ALA A 200 -1.65 -14.69 19.76
C ALA A 200 -1.83 -16.15 20.22
N TYR A 201 -0.79 -16.78 20.76
CA TYR A 201 -0.89 -18.12 21.33
C TYR A 201 -1.84 -18.18 22.52
N TYR A 202 -1.84 -17.18 23.41
CA TYR A 202 -2.78 -17.12 24.53
C TYR A 202 -4.24 -17.08 24.05
N MET A 203 -4.55 -16.25 23.06
CA MET A 203 -5.89 -16.16 22.46
C MET A 203 -6.33 -17.46 21.79
N GLN A 204 -5.37 -18.24 21.26
CA GLN A 204 -5.61 -19.56 20.69
C GLN A 204 -5.57 -20.70 21.73
N GLY A 205 -5.49 -20.38 23.03
CA GLY A 205 -5.42 -21.37 24.11
C GLY A 205 -4.12 -22.17 24.17
N GLN A 206 -3.09 -21.79 23.40
CA GLN A 206 -1.76 -22.41 23.38
C GLN A 206 -0.90 -21.84 24.52
N TYR A 207 -1.34 -22.07 25.76
CA TYR A 207 -0.75 -21.44 26.96
C TYR A 207 0.72 -21.79 27.16
N ASP A 208 1.14 -23.05 26.93
CA ASP A 208 2.55 -23.46 27.08
C ASP A 208 3.50 -22.68 26.16
N LYS A 209 3.10 -22.51 24.90
CA LYS A 209 3.89 -21.73 23.92
C LYS A 209 3.94 -20.25 24.29
N SER A 210 2.82 -19.71 24.77
CA SER A 210 2.74 -18.33 25.23
C SER A 210 3.66 -18.08 26.44
N ALA A 211 3.57 -18.94 27.48
CA ALA A 211 4.43 -18.87 28.66
C ALA A 211 5.92 -19.01 28.32
N SER A 212 6.25 -19.93 27.40
CA SER A 212 7.63 -20.15 26.93
C SER A 212 8.24 -18.91 26.26
N LEU A 213 7.44 -18.16 25.49
CA LEU A 213 7.90 -16.90 24.90
C LEU A 213 8.18 -15.84 25.95
N TYR A 214 7.34 -15.71 26.97
CA TYR A 214 7.58 -14.78 28.06
C TYR A 214 8.84 -15.13 28.86
N ASP A 215 9.11 -16.42 29.11
CA ASP A 215 10.38 -16.85 29.73
C ASP A 215 11.58 -16.46 28.89
N LYS A 216 11.50 -16.63 27.56
CA LYS A 216 12.55 -16.23 26.65
C LYS A 216 12.76 -14.71 26.64
N ILE A 217 11.70 -13.90 26.72
CA ILE A 217 11.82 -12.44 26.87
C ILE A 217 12.52 -12.11 28.19
N ALA A 218 12.02 -12.64 29.31
CA ALA A 218 12.51 -12.31 30.65
C ALA A 218 13.98 -12.72 30.88
N SER A 219 14.44 -13.79 30.22
CA SER A 219 15.83 -14.27 30.31
C SER A 219 16.81 -13.53 29.39
N GLN A 220 16.34 -12.94 28.28
CA GLN A 220 17.23 -12.38 27.25
C GLN A 220 17.19 -10.85 27.14
N THR A 221 16.17 -10.21 27.69
CA THR A 221 16.04 -8.74 27.69
C THR A 221 16.97 -8.11 28.72
N LYS A 222 17.51 -6.93 28.36
CA LYS A 222 18.23 -6.05 29.31
C LYS A 222 17.31 -5.00 29.94
N SER A 223 16.09 -4.85 29.43
CA SER A 223 15.11 -3.89 29.94
C SER A 223 14.35 -4.52 31.09
N GLU A 224 14.52 -3.96 32.29
CA GLU A 224 13.78 -4.41 33.48
C GLU A 224 12.27 -4.26 33.27
N GLN A 225 11.82 -3.18 32.62
CA GLN A 225 10.42 -2.99 32.25
C GLN A 225 9.87 -4.16 31.42
N LYS A 226 10.54 -4.52 30.31
CA LYS A 226 10.10 -5.66 29.47
C LYS A 226 10.15 -6.98 30.23
N LYS A 227 11.12 -7.14 31.12
CA LYS A 227 11.23 -8.35 31.97
C LYS A 227 10.02 -8.47 32.88
N GLN A 228 9.67 -7.41 33.60
CA GLN A 228 8.52 -7.39 34.50
C GLN A 228 7.20 -7.57 33.73
N GLU A 229 7.06 -6.93 32.58
CA GLU A 229 5.89 -7.10 31.71
C GLU A 229 5.73 -8.55 31.26
N ALA A 230 6.82 -9.21 30.82
CA ALA A 230 6.80 -10.62 30.43
C ALA A 230 6.41 -11.54 31.60
N LEU A 231 6.97 -11.33 32.79
CA LEU A 231 6.65 -12.14 33.97
C LEU A 231 5.19 -11.95 34.41
N SER A 232 4.68 -10.71 34.36
CA SER A 232 3.28 -10.41 34.66
C SER A 232 2.33 -11.08 33.66
N ASN A 233 2.61 -10.96 32.37
CA ASN A 233 1.81 -11.58 31.33
C ASN A 233 1.87 -13.11 31.42
N LYS A 234 3.03 -13.70 31.72
CA LYS A 234 3.16 -15.14 31.96
C LYS A 234 2.26 -15.61 33.10
N LYS A 235 2.18 -14.86 34.21
CA LYS A 235 1.30 -15.20 35.32
C LYS A 235 -0.16 -15.29 34.86
N ILE A 236 -0.64 -14.31 34.11
CA ILE A 236 -2.00 -14.31 33.52
C ILE A 236 -2.24 -15.57 32.66
N VAL A 237 -1.24 -15.96 31.86
CA VAL A 237 -1.33 -17.18 31.03
C VAL A 237 -1.43 -18.44 31.87
N LEU A 238 -0.61 -18.57 32.91
CA LEU A 238 -0.61 -19.74 33.79
C LEU A 238 -1.93 -19.83 34.57
N ASP A 239 -2.41 -18.74 35.14
CA ASP A 239 -3.68 -18.70 35.88
C ASP A 239 -4.86 -19.14 34.97
N ALA A 240 -4.86 -18.69 33.70
CA ALA A 240 -5.85 -19.12 32.72
C ALA A 240 -5.74 -20.60 32.33
N SER A 241 -4.52 -21.18 32.36
CA SER A 241 -4.30 -22.60 32.04
C SER A 241 -4.83 -23.55 33.11
N TYR A 242 -4.82 -23.13 34.39
CA TYR A 242 -5.33 -23.92 35.52
C TYR A 242 -6.84 -23.76 35.77
N SER A 243 -7.48 -22.82 35.08
CA SER A 243 -8.91 -22.52 35.22
C SER A 243 -9.80 -23.32 34.25
N LYS A 244 -9.22 -24.25 33.48
CA LYS A 244 -9.91 -25.17 32.57
C LYS A 244 -9.91 -26.59 33.13
#